data_AF-A0A014P6Y6-F1
#
_entry.id   AF-A0A014P6Y6-F1
#
_cell.length_a   1.000
_cell.length_b   1.000
_cell.length_c   1.000
_cell.angle_alpha   90.00
_cell.angle_beta   90.00
_cell.angle_gamma   90.00
#
_symmetry.space_group_name_H-M   'P 1'
#
loop_
_entity.id
_entity.type
_entity.pdbx_description
1 polymer ?
#
loop_
_entity_poly.entity_id
_entity_poly.type
_entity_poly.pdbx_seq_one_letter_code
_entity_poly.pdbx_strand_id
1 'polypeptide(L)'
;MSVSDEVRGQLVVKFGVLFPHLDERQPRLMMGAEARILGHGGIRAVARAAQVSETTVRKGVDELEAGEEPLGRIRRSGGGRKKAVDLDRGLRPALLALVEPDERGDPMSPLRWTVKSTRNLAAELTRQGHRSP
;
A
#
# COMPACT_ATOMS: atom_id res chain seq x y z
N MET A 1 -32.07 20.26 -2.27
CA MET A 1 -32.32 19.66 -3.60
C MET A 1 -31.73 18.25 -3.57
N SER A 2 -32.51 17.21 -3.81
CA SER A 2 -31.99 15.83 -3.82
C SER A 2 -31.24 15.55 -5.12
N VAL A 3 -30.09 14.86 -5.05
CA VAL A 3 -29.40 14.34 -6.25
C VAL A 3 -30.37 13.47 -7.05
N SER A 4 -30.55 13.79 -8.33
CA SER A 4 -31.50 13.14 -9.25
C SER A 4 -31.15 11.66 -9.49
N ASP A 5 -32.16 10.87 -9.86
CA ASP A 5 -31.97 9.44 -10.13
C ASP A 5 -31.13 9.18 -11.38
N GLU A 6 -31.20 10.06 -12.39
CA GLU A 6 -30.33 10.00 -13.57
C GLU A 6 -28.85 10.12 -13.18
N VAL A 7 -28.51 11.10 -12.34
CA VAL A 7 -27.14 11.28 -11.85
C VAL A 7 -26.69 10.06 -11.05
N ARG A 8 -27.56 9.48 -10.21
CA ARG A 8 -27.23 8.25 -9.47
C ARG A 8 -26.98 7.08 -10.41
N GLY A 9 -27.78 6.92 -11.47
CA GLY A 9 -27.58 5.91 -12.49
C GLY A 9 -26.24 6.06 -13.21
N GLN A 10 -25.87 7.29 -13.58
CA GLN A 10 -24.56 7.59 -14.18
C GLN A 10 -23.40 7.23 -13.24
N LEU A 11 -23.51 7.52 -11.94
CA LEU A 11 -22.49 7.14 -10.95
C LEU A 11 -22.33 5.62 -10.85
N VAL A 12 -23.43 4.85 -10.83
CA VAL A 12 -23.38 3.38 -10.77
C VAL A 12 -22.61 2.82 -11.96
N VAL A 13 -22.91 3.29 -13.18
CA VAL A 13 -22.21 2.87 -14.40
C VAL A 13 -20.73 3.26 -14.33
N LYS A 14 -20.43 4.51 -13.98
CA LYS A 14 -19.06 5.03 -13.88
C LYS A 14 -18.21 4.19 -12.92
N PHE A 15 -18.72 3.92 -11.71
CA PHE A 15 -17.99 3.17 -10.69
C PHE A 15 -17.82 1.70 -11.06
N GLY A 16 -18.86 1.06 -11.62
CA GLY A 16 -18.78 -0.33 -12.07
C GLY A 16 -17.73 -0.56 -13.15
N VAL A 17 -17.54 0.41 -14.05
CA VAL A 17 -16.52 0.33 -15.11
C VAL A 17 -15.13 0.66 -14.59
N LEU A 18 -14.97 1.67 -13.73
CA LEU A 18 -13.65 2.17 -13.37
C LEU A 18 -13.00 1.43 -12.20
N PHE A 19 -13.76 1.05 -11.16
CA PHE A 19 -13.18 0.51 -9.92
C PHE A 19 -12.25 -0.70 -10.12
N PRO A 20 -12.52 -1.66 -11.04
CA PRO A 20 -11.61 -2.78 -11.28
C PRO A 20 -10.22 -2.39 -11.80
N HIS A 21 -10.06 -1.16 -12.30
CA HIS A 21 -8.82 -0.67 -12.90
C HIS A 21 -8.04 0.27 -11.97
N LEU A 22 -8.56 0.51 -10.76
CA LEU A 22 -8.00 1.47 -9.82
C LEU A 22 -7.44 0.76 -8.58
N ASP A 23 -6.43 1.37 -7.96
CA ASP A 23 -5.90 0.91 -6.66
C ASP A 23 -6.88 1.17 -5.50
N GLU A 24 -6.52 0.93 -4.23
CA GLU A 24 -7.46 1.12 -3.12
C GLU A 24 -7.68 2.60 -2.73
N ARG A 25 -6.79 3.51 -3.13
CA ARG A 25 -6.88 4.95 -2.82
C ARG A 25 -7.61 5.71 -3.92
N GLN A 26 -7.36 5.39 -5.18
CA GLN A 26 -7.93 6.06 -6.35
C GLN A 26 -9.46 6.10 -6.38
N PRO A 27 -10.21 5.00 -6.13
CA PRO A 27 -11.67 5.00 -6.03
C PRO A 27 -12.15 5.92 -4.91
N ARG A 28 -11.43 5.97 -3.78
CA ARG A 28 -11.79 6.84 -2.65
C ARG A 28 -11.72 8.30 -3.03
N LEU A 29 -10.65 8.72 -3.70
CA LEU A 29 -10.51 10.09 -4.19
C LEU A 29 -11.55 10.41 -5.27
N MET A 30 -11.81 9.48 -6.19
CA MET A 30 -12.83 9.65 -7.22
C MET A 30 -14.22 9.85 -6.58
N MET A 31 -14.60 9.00 -5.62
CA MET A 31 -15.85 9.17 -4.87
C MET A 31 -15.91 10.52 -4.15
N GLY A 32 -14.80 10.95 -3.52
CA GLY A 32 -14.70 12.27 -2.91
C GLY A 32 -14.92 13.41 -3.90
N ALA A 33 -14.33 13.31 -5.09
CA ALA A 33 -14.47 14.32 -6.14
C ALA A 33 -15.92 14.42 -6.64
N GLU A 34 -16.56 13.30 -6.94
CA GLU A 34 -17.98 13.27 -7.34
C GLU A 34 -18.88 13.84 -6.23
N ALA A 35 -18.62 13.50 -4.97
CA ALA A 35 -19.39 14.01 -3.84
C ALA A 35 -19.27 15.54 -3.71
N ARG A 36 -18.07 16.11 -3.96
CA ARG A 36 -17.84 17.56 -3.96
C ARG A 36 -18.58 18.26 -5.10
N ILE A 37 -18.54 17.68 -6.31
CA ILE A 37 -19.26 18.23 -7.49
C ILE A 37 -20.76 18.30 -7.22
N LEU A 38 -21.32 17.26 -6.58
CA LEU A 38 -22.76 17.18 -6.29
C LEU A 38 -23.20 18.04 -5.09
N GLY A 39 -22.28 18.47 -4.23
CA GLY A 39 -22.58 19.30 -3.07
C GLY A 39 -23.52 18.63 -2.07
N HIS A 40 -24.60 19.31 -1.69
CA HIS A 40 -25.50 18.84 -0.64
C HIS A 40 -26.17 17.50 -1.03
N GLY A 41 -25.97 16.47 -0.20
CA GLY A 41 -26.45 15.11 -0.45
C GLY A 41 -25.56 14.27 -1.38
N GLY A 42 -24.48 14.84 -1.91
CA GLY A 42 -23.51 14.16 -2.77
C GLY A 42 -22.88 12.95 -2.10
N ILE A 43 -22.43 13.09 -0.84
CA ILE A 43 -21.85 11.98 -0.05
C ILE A 43 -22.78 10.78 -0.02
N ARG A 44 -24.06 10.99 0.31
CA ARG A 44 -25.06 9.91 0.38
C ARG A 44 -25.34 9.30 -0.99
N ALA A 45 -25.44 10.11 -2.03
CA ALA A 45 -25.70 9.63 -3.39
C ALA A 45 -24.54 8.77 -3.91
N VAL A 46 -23.30 9.23 -3.73
CA VAL A 46 -22.08 8.52 -4.12
C VAL A 46 -21.91 7.23 -3.32
N ALA A 47 -22.11 7.27 -2.00
CA ALA A 47 -21.99 6.08 -1.15
C ALA A 47 -22.95 4.97 -1.59
N ARG A 48 -24.20 5.33 -1.92
CA ARG A 48 -25.19 4.40 -2.46
C ARG A 48 -24.81 3.87 -3.84
N ALA A 49 -24.35 4.72 -4.75
CA ALA A 49 -23.95 4.29 -6.08
C ALA A 49 -22.73 3.35 -6.05
N ALA A 50 -21.77 3.61 -5.16
CA ALA A 50 -20.55 2.82 -5.00
C ALA A 50 -20.69 1.62 -4.05
N GLN A 51 -21.85 1.46 -3.38
CA GLN A 51 -22.09 0.42 -2.37
C GLN A 51 -21.06 0.43 -1.22
N VAL A 52 -20.70 1.62 -0.74
CA VAL A 52 -19.77 1.83 0.38
C VAL A 52 -20.41 2.66 1.49
N SER A 53 -19.72 2.77 2.63
CA SER A 53 -20.16 3.65 3.72
C SER A 53 -20.03 5.14 3.35
N GLU A 54 -20.94 5.98 3.86
CA GLU A 54 -20.81 7.45 3.76
C GLU A 54 -19.48 7.96 4.37
N THR A 55 -18.97 7.27 5.40
CA THR A 55 -17.67 7.54 6.02
C THR A 55 -16.51 7.36 5.05
N THR A 56 -16.55 6.34 4.20
CA THR A 56 -15.53 6.10 3.17
C THR A 56 -15.46 7.25 2.16
N VAL A 57 -16.64 7.74 1.73
CA VAL A 57 -16.74 8.87 0.79
C VAL A 57 -16.27 10.16 1.45
N ARG A 58 -16.68 10.41 2.70
CA ARG A 58 -16.24 11.58 3.48
C ARG A 58 -14.73 11.61 3.63
N LYS A 59 -14.11 10.48 3.96
CA LYS A 59 -12.64 10.37 4.00
C LYS A 59 -11.99 10.76 2.67
N GLY A 60 -12.60 10.39 1.54
CA GLY A 60 -12.14 10.83 0.21
C GLY A 60 -12.24 12.34 -0.01
N VAL A 61 -13.32 12.97 0.48
CA VAL A 61 -13.48 14.43 0.47
C VAL A 61 -12.39 15.08 1.32
N ASP A 62 -12.22 14.63 2.56
CA ASP A 62 -11.23 15.16 3.50
C ASP A 62 -9.80 15.03 2.94
N GLU A 63 -9.46 13.88 2.33
CA GLU A 63 -8.17 13.66 1.66
C GLU A 63 -7.93 14.64 0.50
N LEU A 64 -8.97 14.98 -0.27
CA LEU A 64 -8.87 15.97 -1.36
C LEU A 64 -8.80 17.42 -0.85
N GLU A 65 -9.45 17.72 0.28
CA GLU A 65 -9.40 19.04 0.91
C GLU A 65 -8.07 19.30 1.60
N ALA A 66 -7.43 18.25 2.13
CA ALA A 66 -6.08 18.31 2.68
C ALA A 66 -5.02 18.64 1.62
N GLY A 67 -5.34 18.53 0.32
CA GLY A 67 -4.44 18.91 -0.78
C GLY A 67 -3.18 18.04 -0.87
N GLU A 68 -3.27 16.76 -0.47
CA GLU A 68 -2.12 15.85 -0.55
C GLU A 68 -1.66 15.67 -2.00
N GLU A 69 -0.36 15.85 -2.26
CA GLU A 69 0.25 15.66 -3.57
C GLU A 69 -0.04 14.24 -4.14
N PRO A 70 -0.21 14.11 -5.47
CA PRO A 70 -0.33 12.82 -6.13
C PRO A 70 0.87 11.93 -5.76
N LEU A 71 0.58 10.75 -5.21
CA LEU A 71 1.63 9.82 -4.84
C LEU A 71 2.24 9.24 -6.13
N GLY A 72 3.56 9.41 -6.32
CA GLY A 72 4.30 8.73 -7.41
C GLY A 72 4.42 7.21 -7.25
N ARG A 73 3.89 6.65 -6.16
CA ARG A 73 3.82 5.22 -5.88
C ARG A 73 2.50 4.90 -5.17
N ILE A 74 1.86 3.79 -5.53
CA ILE A 74 0.57 3.34 -4.97
C ILE A 74 0.59 3.30 -3.43
N ARG A 75 1.68 2.82 -2.83
CA ARG A 75 1.87 2.83 -1.38
C ARG A 75 2.56 4.12 -0.94
N ARG A 76 2.01 4.79 0.09
CA ARG A 76 2.72 5.82 0.86
C ARG A 76 4.08 5.29 1.31
N SER A 77 5.07 6.17 1.39
CA SER A 77 6.35 5.84 2.02
C SER A 77 6.11 5.32 3.44
N GLY A 78 6.72 4.19 3.80
CA GLY A 78 6.50 3.54 5.10
C GLY A 78 5.27 2.61 5.17
N GLY A 79 4.43 2.54 4.12
CA GLY A 79 3.25 1.67 4.07
C GLY A 79 3.54 0.19 3.73
N GLY A 80 4.77 -0.27 3.96
CA GLY A 80 5.18 -1.65 3.74
C GLY A 80 5.60 -2.30 5.06
N ARG A 81 5.72 -3.63 5.05
CA ARG A 81 6.33 -4.36 6.16
C ARG A 81 7.73 -3.77 6.41
N LYS A 82 8.00 -3.35 7.65
CA LYS A 82 9.31 -2.80 8.04
C LYS A 82 10.42 -3.76 7.62
N LYS A 83 11.59 -3.25 7.23
CA LYS A 83 12.69 -4.15 6.86
C LYS A 83 13.03 -5.01 8.08
N ALA A 84 13.37 -6.27 7.85
CA ALA A 84 13.69 -7.19 8.96
C ALA A 84 14.85 -6.65 9.82
N VAL A 85 15.80 -5.93 9.22
CA VAL A 85 16.91 -5.26 9.92
C VAL A 85 16.49 -4.07 10.79
N ASP A 86 15.34 -3.44 10.50
CA ASP A 86 14.80 -2.35 11.32
C ASP A 86 14.11 -2.92 12.57
N LEU A 87 13.61 -4.16 12.49
CA LEU A 87 12.95 -4.88 13.56
C LEU A 87 13.96 -5.64 14.44
N ASP A 88 15.03 -6.13 13.81
CA ASP A 88 16.09 -6.91 14.44
C ASP A 88 17.46 -6.37 14.01
N ARG A 89 18.07 -5.59 14.90
CA ARG A 89 19.40 -4.99 14.66
C ARG A 89 20.52 -6.04 14.58
N GLY A 90 20.33 -7.22 15.17
CA GLY A 90 21.29 -8.32 15.16
C GLY A 90 21.26 -9.16 13.89
N LEU A 91 20.16 -9.09 13.12
CA LEU A 91 19.97 -9.86 11.90
C LEU A 91 21.06 -9.64 10.85
N ARG A 92 21.49 -8.38 10.64
CA ARG A 92 22.49 -8.07 9.61
C ARG A 92 23.87 -8.64 9.98
N PRO A 93 24.42 -8.41 11.19
CA PRO A 93 25.63 -9.09 11.63
C PRO A 93 25.55 -10.62 11.56
N ALA A 94 24.44 -11.22 11.99
CA ALA A 94 24.26 -12.67 11.96
C ALA A 94 24.23 -13.23 10.53
N LEU A 95 23.56 -12.54 9.60
CA LEU A 95 23.56 -12.92 8.19
C LEU A 95 24.97 -12.85 7.59
N LEU A 96 25.73 -11.79 7.90
CA LEU A 96 27.11 -11.66 7.44
C LEU A 96 28.01 -12.77 8.00
N ALA A 97 27.87 -13.11 9.28
CA ALA A 97 28.61 -14.22 9.90
C ALA A 97 28.32 -15.59 9.26
N LEU A 98 27.12 -15.78 8.67
CA LEU A 98 26.78 -17.00 7.92
C LEU A 98 27.33 -17.03 6.49
N VAL A 99 27.65 -15.86 5.95
CA VAL A 99 28.13 -15.66 4.57
C VAL A 99 29.65 -15.62 4.54
N GLU A 100 30.29 -14.87 5.46
CA GLU A 100 31.75 -14.64 5.54
C GLU A 100 32.61 -15.90 5.42
N PRO A 101 32.31 -17.03 6.12
CA PRO A 101 33.11 -18.24 6.00
C PRO A 101 33.03 -18.90 4.61
N ASP A 102 31.97 -18.65 3.86
CA ASP A 102 31.70 -19.23 2.54
C ASP A 102 31.77 -18.17 1.42
N GLU A 103 32.35 -17.00 1.71
CA GLU A 103 32.53 -15.93 0.73
C GLU A 103 33.47 -16.38 -0.39
N ARG A 104 32.97 -16.36 -1.63
CA ARG A 104 33.78 -16.54 -2.84
C ARG A 104 33.93 -15.23 -3.59
N GLY A 105 35.17 -14.89 -3.94
CA GLY A 105 35.51 -13.67 -4.68
C GLY A 105 36.59 -12.87 -3.96
N ASP A 106 36.76 -11.62 -4.38
CA ASP A 106 37.63 -10.66 -3.70
C ASP A 106 36.99 -10.24 -2.35
N PRO A 107 37.66 -10.46 -1.20
CA PRO A 107 37.17 -10.04 0.12
C PRO A 107 36.88 -8.53 0.23
N MET A 108 37.47 -7.71 -0.64
CA MET A 108 37.25 -6.27 -0.69
C MET A 108 36.06 -5.86 -1.57
N SER A 109 35.42 -6.81 -2.26
CA SER A 109 34.24 -6.55 -3.10
C SER A 109 33.01 -6.21 -2.24
N PRO A 110 32.21 -5.19 -2.61
CA PRO A 110 30.94 -4.90 -1.95
C PRO A 110 29.88 -6.00 -2.19
N LEU A 111 30.09 -6.87 -3.19
CA LEU A 111 29.23 -8.01 -3.49
C LEU A 111 29.87 -9.29 -2.91
N ARG A 112 29.17 -9.89 -1.95
CA ARG A 112 29.55 -11.14 -1.29
C ARG A 112 28.74 -12.29 -1.87
N TRP A 113 29.41 -13.33 -2.37
CA TRP A 113 28.76 -14.52 -2.92
C TRP A 113 28.87 -15.71 -1.97
N THR A 114 27.76 -16.42 -1.78
CA THR A 114 27.68 -17.67 -1.00
C THR A 114 27.00 -18.75 -1.82
N VAL A 115 27.34 -20.01 -1.56
CA VAL A 115 26.65 -21.19 -2.13
C VAL A 115 25.36 -21.55 -1.39
N LYS A 116 25.09 -20.91 -0.24
CA LYS A 116 23.87 -21.14 0.54
C LYS A 116 22.67 -20.46 -0.14
N SER A 117 21.58 -21.21 -0.30
CA SER A 117 20.32 -20.62 -0.76
C SER A 117 19.74 -19.66 0.29
N THR A 118 18.92 -18.70 -0.16
CA THR A 118 18.20 -17.78 0.74
C THR A 118 17.34 -18.51 1.77
N ARG A 119 16.79 -19.68 1.43
CA ARG A 119 15.99 -20.51 2.36
C ARG A 119 16.85 -21.10 3.47
N ASN A 120 18.05 -21.59 3.14
CA ASN A 120 18.97 -22.17 4.12
C ASN A 120 19.47 -21.09 5.09
N LEU A 121 19.82 -19.91 4.56
CA LEU A 121 20.20 -18.76 5.39
C LEU A 121 19.05 -18.34 6.31
N ALA A 122 17.82 -18.24 5.80
CA ALA A 122 16.66 -17.90 6.62
C ALA A 122 16.37 -18.93 7.72
N ALA A 123 16.49 -20.23 7.43
CA ALA A 123 16.29 -21.29 8.40
C ALA A 123 17.34 -21.25 9.53
N GLU A 124 18.61 -21.00 9.18
CA GLU A 124 19.69 -20.87 10.15
C GLU A 124 19.53 -19.63 11.03
N LEU A 125 19.21 -18.47 10.42
CA LEU A 125 18.91 -17.24 11.17
C LEU A 125 17.72 -17.42 12.11
N THR A 126 16.69 -18.15 11.67
CA THR A 126 15.53 -18.49 12.52
C THR A 126 15.94 -19.35 13.71
N ARG A 127 16.86 -20.33 13.53
CA ARG A 127 17.43 -21.13 14.63
C ARG A 127 18.22 -20.27 15.62
N GLN A 128 18.92 -19.26 15.13
CA GLN A 128 19.66 -18.29 15.95
C GLN A 128 18.78 -17.25 16.65
N GLY A 129 17.45 -17.34 16.51
CA GLY A 129 16.49 -16.46 17.18
C GLY A 129 16.05 -15.24 16.36
N HIS A 130 16.61 -15.04 15.16
CA HIS A 130 16.24 -13.97 14.24
C HIS A 130 14.99 -14.33 13.44
N ARG A 131 13.83 -14.34 14.12
CA ARG A 131 12.54 -14.64 13.49
C ARG A 131 12.01 -13.40 12.77
N SER A 132 11.74 -13.53 11.48
CA SER A 132 10.90 -12.56 10.79
C SER A 132 9.46 -12.68 11.33
N PRO A 133 8.78 -11.58 11.69
CA PRO A 133 7.43 -11.63 12.27
C PRO A 133 6.28 -12.02 11.31
#